data_AF-A0A9E3CRE3-F1
#
_entry.id   AF-A0A9E3CRE3-F1
#
_cell.length_a   1.000
_cell.length_b   1.000
_cell.length_c   1.000
_cell.angle_alpha   90.00
_cell.angle_beta   90.00
_cell.angle_gamma   90.00
#
_symmetry.space_group_name_H-M   'P 1'
#
loop_
_entity.id
_entity.type
_entity.pdbx_description
1 polymer ?
#
loop_
_entity_poly.entity_id
_entity_poly.type
_entity_poly.pdbx_seq_one_letter_code
_entity_poly.pdbx_strand_id
1 'polypeptide(L)'
;MSDVEVENTLREIRERVLADAQRRAPAPAPAANGAGPPATNGHAGSSPEALARLDANLATTARAWSRLPPLVSYRRGAAARFELWLKRLVKRALHWFTWEQVNFNSAVHHALGDARAALAAQEQALARLREELLGELRALRAEAEADRARAADLQARLARAESQVAEAQARFESGGAQLRQAFAAGLERIADSTAALRAELSGELGTRAEALHAETNARAAELHAELRARVDELLEEQRVCFKQLSLETGELAVTHDRARRQLEARLDALEK
;
A
#
# COMPACT_ATOMS: atom_id res chain seq x y z
N MET A 1 -86.30 -31.39 0.38
CA MET A 1 -84.97 -31.43 -0.28
C MET A 1 -83.86 -30.87 0.62
N SER A 2 -84.15 -30.01 1.60
CA SER A 2 -83.16 -29.45 2.56
C SER A 2 -82.55 -30.45 3.54
N ASP A 3 -83.29 -31.48 3.96
CA ASP A 3 -82.83 -32.40 5.02
C ASP A 3 -81.68 -33.31 4.56
N VAL A 4 -81.70 -33.78 3.31
CA VAL A 4 -80.63 -34.61 2.72
C VAL A 4 -79.32 -33.83 2.58
N GLU A 5 -79.39 -32.54 2.23
CA GLU A 5 -78.20 -31.67 2.13
C GLU A 5 -77.57 -31.38 3.49
N VAL A 6 -78.39 -31.19 4.54
CA VAL A 6 -77.91 -30.97 5.90
C VAL A 6 -77.25 -32.24 6.45
N GLU A 7 -77.86 -33.41 6.25
CA GLU A 7 -77.25 -34.69 6.63
C GLU A 7 -75.93 -34.93 5.90
N ASN A 8 -75.84 -34.60 4.61
CA ASN A 8 -74.59 -34.70 3.85
C ASN A 8 -73.52 -33.73 4.40
N THR A 9 -73.89 -32.50 4.74
CA THR A 9 -72.95 -31.50 5.29
C THR A 9 -72.42 -31.93 6.66
N LEU A 10 -73.27 -32.47 7.53
CA LEU A 10 -72.87 -32.98 8.85
C LEU A 10 -72.00 -34.24 8.74
N ARG A 11 -72.29 -35.12 7.77
CA ARG A 11 -71.46 -36.30 7.47
C ARG A 11 -70.08 -35.88 6.97
N GLU A 12 -70.02 -34.91 6.06
CA GLU A 12 -68.79 -34.35 5.53
C GLU A 12 -67.93 -33.68 6.64
N ILE A 13 -68.55 -32.91 7.54
CA ILE A 13 -67.85 -32.34 8.71
C ILE A 13 -67.29 -33.45 9.59
N ARG A 14 -68.09 -34.49 9.87
CA ARG A 14 -67.67 -35.61 10.71
C ARG A 14 -66.51 -36.38 10.09
N GLU A 15 -66.58 -36.68 8.80
CA GLU A 15 -65.52 -37.39 8.07
C GLU A 15 -64.23 -36.57 8.03
N ARG A 16 -64.31 -35.24 7.85
CA ARG A 16 -63.14 -34.36 7.90
C ARG A 16 -62.51 -34.28 9.28
N VAL A 17 -63.31 -34.16 10.34
CA VAL A 17 -62.81 -34.16 11.72
C VAL A 17 -62.15 -35.50 12.07
N LEU A 18 -62.71 -36.62 11.60
CA LEU A 18 -62.11 -37.94 11.77
C LEU A 18 -60.82 -38.10 10.97
N ALA A 19 -60.76 -37.59 9.73
CA ALA A 19 -59.54 -37.60 8.91
C ALA A 19 -58.45 -36.71 9.51
N ASP A 20 -58.79 -35.54 10.05
CA ASP A 20 -57.85 -34.66 10.75
C ASP A 20 -57.38 -35.26 12.08
N ALA A 21 -58.25 -35.96 12.81
CA ALA A 21 -57.90 -36.71 14.02
C ALA A 21 -56.97 -37.90 13.71
N GLN A 22 -57.19 -38.59 12.59
CA GLN A 22 -56.31 -39.67 12.11
C GLN A 22 -54.96 -39.13 11.61
N ARG A 23 -54.92 -37.95 10.98
CA ARG A 23 -53.67 -37.28 10.60
C ARG A 23 -52.90 -36.71 11.80
N ARG A 24 -53.58 -36.37 12.89
CA ARG A 24 -52.99 -35.95 14.16
C ARG A 24 -52.66 -37.11 15.10
N ALA A 25 -53.02 -38.34 14.78
CA ALA A 25 -52.63 -39.49 15.57
C ALA A 25 -51.11 -39.66 15.46
N PRO A 26 -50.35 -39.60 16.56
CA PRO A 26 -48.92 -39.84 16.52
C PRO A 26 -48.67 -41.27 16.06
N ALA A 27 -47.80 -41.45 15.07
CA ALA A 27 -47.26 -42.77 14.76
C ALA A 27 -46.67 -43.38 16.05
N PRO A 28 -46.84 -44.69 16.29
CA PRO A 28 -46.23 -45.34 17.44
C PRO A 28 -44.70 -45.19 17.34
N ALA A 29 -44.13 -44.43 18.28
CA ALA A 29 -42.69 -44.17 18.31
C ALA A 29 -41.91 -45.48 18.54
N PRO A 30 -40.84 -45.77 17.78
CA PRO A 30 -39.85 -46.74 18.22
C PRO A 30 -39.05 -46.14 19.37
N ALA A 31 -38.96 -46.88 20.48
CA ALA A 31 -38.16 -46.49 21.63
C ALA A 31 -36.66 -46.53 21.27
N ALA A 32 -35.93 -45.42 21.44
CA ALA A 32 -34.52 -45.40 21.88
C ALA A 32 -33.95 -43.98 22.03
N ASN A 33 -33.61 -43.65 23.29
CA ASN A 33 -32.53 -42.81 23.81
C ASN A 33 -31.63 -41.98 22.87
N GLY A 34 -31.53 -40.69 23.15
CA GLY A 34 -30.39 -39.86 22.73
C GLY A 34 -30.67 -38.36 22.85
N ALA A 35 -29.97 -37.68 23.75
CA ALA A 35 -30.08 -36.25 23.98
C ALA A 35 -29.74 -35.44 22.71
N GLY A 36 -30.68 -34.60 22.27
CA GLY A 36 -30.55 -33.60 21.22
C GLY A 36 -31.44 -32.40 21.55
N PRO A 37 -31.13 -31.19 21.03
CA PRO A 37 -31.75 -29.94 21.44
C PRO A 37 -33.28 -29.98 21.22
N PRO A 38 -34.07 -29.15 21.94
CA PRO A 38 -35.52 -29.28 21.94
C PRO A 38 -36.03 -29.20 20.51
N ALA A 39 -36.56 -30.33 20.04
CA ALA A 39 -37.37 -30.38 18.86
C ALA A 39 -38.49 -29.35 19.04
N THR A 40 -38.38 -28.23 18.33
CA THR A 40 -39.50 -27.35 18.08
C THR A 40 -40.60 -28.24 17.51
N ASN A 41 -41.59 -28.53 18.35
CA ASN A 41 -42.75 -29.34 18.00
C ASN A 41 -43.21 -28.93 16.60
N GLY A 42 -43.06 -29.86 15.64
CA GLY A 42 -43.47 -29.74 14.26
C GLY A 42 -44.99 -29.73 14.14
N HIS A 43 -45.61 -28.73 14.75
CA HIS A 43 -47.04 -28.45 14.76
C HIS A 43 -47.29 -27.11 14.07
N ALA A 44 -46.87 -27.04 12.82
CA ALA A 44 -47.39 -26.06 11.89
C ALA A 44 -47.18 -26.68 10.50
N GLY A 45 -48.27 -27.11 9.86
CA GLY A 45 -48.31 -26.91 8.42
C GLY A 45 -47.92 -25.45 8.18
N SER A 46 -47.15 -25.17 7.13
CA SER A 46 -46.65 -23.83 6.86
C SER A 46 -47.76 -22.78 7.11
N SER A 47 -47.48 -21.63 7.70
CA SER A 47 -48.47 -20.55 7.96
C SER A 47 -49.57 -20.43 6.87
N PRO A 48 -49.22 -20.49 5.55
CA PRO A 48 -50.23 -20.53 4.48
C PRO A 48 -51.16 -21.76 4.48
N GLU A 49 -50.68 -22.96 4.84
CA GLU A 49 -51.52 -24.14 5.03
C GLU A 49 -52.49 -24.01 6.21
N ALA A 50 -52.08 -23.35 7.29
CA ALA A 50 -52.96 -23.09 8.43
C ALA A 50 -54.08 -22.11 8.05
N LEU A 51 -53.74 -21.05 7.29
CA LEU A 51 -54.74 -20.18 6.67
C LEU A 51 -55.63 -20.94 5.69
N ALA A 52 -55.08 -21.77 4.80
CA ALA A 52 -55.90 -22.56 3.86
C ALA A 52 -56.91 -23.48 4.57
N ARG A 53 -56.56 -24.05 5.73
CA ARG A 53 -57.49 -24.83 6.57
C ARG A 53 -58.55 -23.95 7.22
N LEU A 54 -58.19 -22.77 7.71
CA LEU A 54 -59.15 -21.79 8.22
C LEU A 54 -60.14 -21.35 7.14
N ASP A 55 -59.69 -21.21 5.89
CA ASP A 55 -60.55 -20.95 4.72
C ASP A 55 -61.57 -22.06 4.49
N ALA A 56 -61.11 -23.31 4.48
CA ALA A 56 -61.98 -24.45 4.27
C ALA A 56 -63.04 -24.57 5.39
N ASN A 57 -62.65 -24.27 6.63
CA ASN A 57 -63.55 -24.25 7.78
C ASN A 57 -64.53 -23.09 7.71
N LEU A 58 -64.07 -21.89 7.35
CA LEU A 58 -64.92 -20.72 7.13
C LEU A 58 -65.93 -20.97 6.01
N ALA A 59 -65.50 -21.51 4.88
CA ALA A 59 -66.38 -21.89 3.76
C ALA A 59 -67.44 -22.93 4.17
N THR A 60 -67.09 -23.84 5.09
CA THR A 60 -68.03 -24.82 5.65
C THR A 60 -69.03 -24.14 6.60
N THR A 61 -68.56 -23.24 7.48
CA THR A 61 -69.43 -22.47 8.37
C THR A 61 -70.36 -21.53 7.61
N ALA A 62 -69.91 -20.90 6.52
CA ALA A 62 -70.72 -20.04 5.65
C ALA A 62 -71.93 -20.79 5.03
N ARG A 63 -71.83 -22.11 4.82
CA ARG A 63 -72.94 -22.93 4.31
C ARG A 63 -73.95 -23.31 5.39
N ALA A 64 -73.50 -23.41 6.64
CA ALA A 64 -74.28 -23.92 7.76
C ALA A 64 -74.78 -22.84 8.74
N TRP A 65 -74.25 -21.61 8.68
CA TRP A 65 -74.48 -20.55 9.67
C TRP A 65 -75.95 -20.14 9.85
N SER A 66 -76.78 -20.24 8.81
CA SER A 66 -78.21 -19.92 8.82
C SER A 66 -79.11 -21.14 9.00
N ARG A 67 -78.54 -22.34 9.16
CA ARG A 67 -79.27 -23.61 9.21
C ARG A 67 -79.39 -24.08 10.66
N LEU A 68 -80.62 -24.25 11.13
CA LEU A 68 -80.91 -24.89 12.41
C LEU A 68 -80.82 -26.42 12.27
N PRO A 69 -80.51 -27.16 13.35
CA PRO A 69 -80.56 -28.62 13.34
C PRO A 69 -81.94 -29.12 12.92
N PRO A 70 -82.05 -30.10 12.01
CA PRO A 70 -83.33 -30.61 11.58
C PRO A 70 -84.03 -31.31 12.75
N LEU A 71 -85.23 -30.85 13.10
CA LEU A 71 -86.07 -31.48 14.11
C LEU A 71 -86.82 -32.66 13.48
N VAL A 72 -86.16 -33.79 13.32
CA VAL A 72 -86.79 -35.00 12.77
C VAL A 72 -87.71 -35.63 13.82
N SER A 73 -88.99 -35.85 13.47
CA SER A 73 -89.90 -36.68 14.27
C SER A 73 -90.37 -37.90 13.52
N TYR A 74 -90.07 -39.07 14.08
CA TYR A 74 -90.42 -40.38 13.54
C TYR A 74 -91.77 -40.91 14.06
N ARG A 75 -92.74 -40.04 14.42
CA ARG A 75 -94.02 -40.49 15.02
C ARG A 75 -95.23 -40.20 14.11
N ARG A 76 -96.11 -41.20 13.95
CA ARG A 76 -97.37 -41.13 13.18
C ARG A 76 -98.59 -41.25 14.12
N GLY A 77 -99.71 -40.60 13.79
CA GLY A 77 -100.99 -40.70 14.52
C GLY A 77 -101.39 -39.44 15.32
N ALA A 78 -102.37 -39.55 16.22
CA ALA A 78 -102.89 -38.42 17.02
C ALA A 78 -101.81 -37.76 17.91
N ALA A 79 -100.85 -38.56 18.40
CA ALA A 79 -99.66 -38.07 19.09
C ALA A 79 -98.84 -37.10 18.22
N ALA A 80 -98.79 -37.32 16.90
CA ALA A 80 -98.10 -36.41 15.98
C ALA A 80 -98.82 -35.06 15.87
N ARG A 81 -100.17 -35.01 16.01
CA ARG A 81 -100.91 -33.74 15.99
C ARG A 81 -100.65 -32.92 17.25
N PHE A 82 -100.60 -33.57 18.41
CA PHE A 82 -100.23 -32.91 19.67
C PHE A 82 -98.76 -32.46 19.66
N GLU A 83 -97.85 -33.32 19.17
CA GLU A 83 -96.45 -32.99 18.99
C GLU A 83 -96.27 -31.80 18.03
N LEU A 84 -97.00 -31.76 16.92
CA LEU A 84 -96.97 -30.63 15.97
C LEU A 84 -97.53 -29.34 16.60
N TRP A 85 -98.57 -29.43 17.42
CA TRP A 85 -99.12 -28.28 18.14
C TRP A 85 -98.12 -27.75 19.19
N LEU A 86 -97.53 -28.64 19.98
CA LEU A 86 -96.49 -28.30 20.96
C LEU A 86 -95.26 -27.72 20.26
N LYS A 87 -94.81 -28.31 19.15
CA LYS A 87 -93.72 -27.79 18.31
C LYS A 87 -94.02 -26.41 17.76
N ARG A 88 -95.27 -26.08 17.40
CA ARG A 88 -95.65 -24.74 16.93
C ARG A 88 -95.56 -23.70 18.06
N LEU A 89 -95.98 -24.04 19.27
CA LEU A 89 -95.84 -23.19 20.44
C LEU A 89 -94.37 -22.98 20.82
N VAL A 90 -93.61 -24.08 20.90
CA VAL A 90 -92.17 -24.07 21.20
C VAL A 90 -91.38 -23.34 20.11
N LYS A 91 -91.74 -23.49 18.82
CA LYS A 91 -91.13 -22.74 17.71
C LYS A 91 -91.32 -21.23 17.84
N ARG A 92 -92.48 -20.77 18.31
CA ARG A 92 -92.73 -19.35 18.58
C ARG A 92 -91.88 -18.85 19.76
N ALA A 93 -91.80 -19.61 20.85
CA ALA A 93 -90.99 -19.26 22.01
C ALA A 93 -89.48 -19.29 21.72
N LEU A 94 -89.02 -20.25 20.92
CA LEU A 94 -87.61 -20.40 20.53
C LEU A 94 -87.21 -19.55 19.32
N HIS A 95 -88.14 -18.84 18.66
CA HIS A 95 -87.79 -18.04 17.49
C HIS A 95 -86.72 -17.00 17.80
N TRP A 96 -86.83 -16.32 18.95
CA TRP A 96 -85.80 -15.39 19.43
C TRP A 96 -84.45 -16.07 19.63
N PHE A 97 -84.43 -17.24 20.27
CA PHE A 97 -83.20 -18.01 20.48
C PHE A 97 -82.56 -18.44 19.15
N THR A 98 -83.36 -18.86 18.17
CA THR A 98 -82.85 -19.21 16.84
C THR A 98 -82.33 -18.02 16.06
N TRP A 99 -82.97 -16.84 16.22
CA TRP A 99 -82.50 -15.60 15.64
C TRP A 99 -81.16 -15.17 16.25
N GLU A 100 -81.05 -15.23 17.59
CA GLU A 100 -79.82 -14.91 18.32
C GLU A 100 -78.68 -15.87 17.96
N GLN A 101 -78.97 -17.17 17.78
CA GLN A 101 -77.98 -18.14 17.31
C GLN A 101 -77.48 -17.84 15.90
N VAL A 102 -78.36 -17.48 14.97
CA VAL A 102 -77.95 -17.10 13.60
C VAL A 102 -77.13 -15.80 13.64
N ASN A 103 -77.52 -14.83 14.47
CA ASN A 103 -76.79 -13.58 14.65
C ASN A 103 -75.40 -13.81 15.26
N PHE A 104 -75.29 -14.64 16.29
CA PHE A 104 -74.01 -15.03 16.89
C PHE A 104 -73.13 -15.78 15.90
N ASN A 105 -73.67 -16.75 15.15
CA ASN A 105 -72.92 -17.47 14.12
C ASN A 105 -72.43 -16.55 13.01
N SER A 106 -73.23 -15.55 12.62
CA SER A 106 -72.85 -14.47 11.71
C SER A 106 -71.69 -13.64 12.25
N ALA A 107 -71.82 -13.13 13.48
CA ALA A 107 -70.78 -12.35 14.12
C ALA A 107 -69.46 -13.13 14.24
N VAL A 108 -69.52 -14.41 14.62
CA VAL A 108 -68.34 -15.28 14.72
C VAL A 108 -67.73 -15.55 13.35
N HIS A 109 -68.55 -15.84 12.33
CA HIS A 109 -68.05 -16.07 10.97
C HIS A 109 -67.34 -14.85 10.42
N HIS A 110 -67.93 -13.66 10.58
CA HIS A 110 -67.31 -12.39 10.17
C HIS A 110 -66.03 -12.10 10.96
N ALA A 111 -66.05 -12.23 12.29
CA ALA A 111 -64.87 -12.01 13.13
C ALA A 111 -63.71 -12.96 12.77
N LEU A 112 -63.99 -14.23 12.48
CA LEU A 112 -62.98 -15.18 12.03
C LEU A 112 -62.48 -14.87 10.61
N GLY A 113 -63.36 -14.38 9.72
CA GLY A 113 -62.98 -13.87 8.40
C GLY A 113 -62.03 -12.67 8.49
N ASP A 114 -62.34 -11.71 9.35
CA ASP A 114 -61.51 -10.52 9.59
C ASP A 114 -60.16 -10.89 10.21
N ALA A 115 -60.15 -11.78 11.21
CA ALA A 115 -58.92 -12.27 11.83
C ALA A 115 -58.02 -12.97 10.80
N ARG A 116 -58.62 -13.77 9.92
CA ARG A 116 -57.91 -14.43 8.82
C ARG A 116 -57.33 -13.42 7.82
N ALA A 117 -58.10 -12.41 7.41
CA ALA A 117 -57.62 -11.36 6.52
C ALA A 117 -56.44 -10.58 7.14
N ALA A 118 -56.53 -10.27 8.44
CA ALA A 118 -55.45 -9.64 9.19
C ALA A 118 -54.18 -10.52 9.24
N LEU A 119 -54.32 -11.83 9.50
CA LEU A 119 -53.19 -12.77 9.48
C LEU A 119 -52.55 -12.88 8.09
N ALA A 120 -53.35 -12.95 7.02
CA ALA A 120 -52.84 -12.98 5.66
C ALA A 120 -52.07 -11.70 5.29
N ALA A 121 -52.57 -10.54 5.72
CA ALA A 121 -51.86 -9.27 5.54
C ALA A 121 -50.53 -9.23 6.31
N GLN A 122 -50.50 -9.77 7.54
CA GLN A 122 -49.28 -9.89 8.33
C GLN A 122 -48.26 -10.82 7.69
N GLU A 123 -48.68 -11.97 7.15
CA GLU A 123 -47.78 -12.90 6.44
C GLU A 123 -47.15 -12.22 5.20
N GLN A 124 -47.94 -11.47 4.45
CA GLN A 124 -47.44 -10.70 3.31
C GLN A 124 -46.46 -9.61 3.74
N ALA A 125 -46.74 -8.89 4.83
CA ALA A 125 -45.82 -7.89 5.37
C ALA A 125 -44.50 -8.52 5.84
N LEU A 126 -44.57 -9.68 6.51
CA LEU A 126 -43.37 -10.43 6.91
C LEU A 126 -42.57 -10.94 5.71
N ALA A 127 -43.24 -11.40 4.65
CA ALA A 127 -42.57 -11.80 3.42
C ALA A 127 -41.83 -10.62 2.77
N ARG A 128 -42.48 -9.46 2.66
CA ARG A 128 -41.85 -8.23 2.14
C ARG A 128 -40.65 -7.79 2.96
N LEU A 129 -40.78 -7.72 4.29
CA LEU A 129 -39.66 -7.35 5.17
C LEU A 129 -38.50 -8.33 5.06
N ARG A 130 -38.77 -9.63 4.90
CA ARG A 130 -37.72 -10.63 4.67
C ARG A 130 -37.01 -10.44 3.33
N GLU A 131 -37.75 -10.12 2.28
CA GLU A 131 -37.18 -9.81 0.95
C GLU A 131 -36.33 -8.53 0.98
N GLU A 132 -36.82 -7.48 1.65
CA GLU A 132 -36.09 -6.22 1.88
C GLU A 132 -34.79 -6.47 2.65
N LEU A 133 -34.84 -7.17 3.79
CA LEU A 133 -33.65 -7.52 4.57
C LEU A 133 -32.65 -8.39 3.79
N LEU A 134 -33.13 -9.34 2.99
CA LEU A 134 -32.25 -10.14 2.12
C LEU A 134 -31.63 -9.28 1.01
N GLY A 135 -32.37 -8.29 0.50
CA GLY A 135 -31.87 -7.29 -0.44
C GLY A 135 -30.76 -6.44 0.18
N GLU A 136 -31.00 -5.87 1.36
CA GLU A 136 -30.02 -5.07 2.11
C GLU A 136 -28.78 -5.87 2.46
N LEU A 137 -28.93 -7.11 2.94
CA LEU A 137 -27.79 -7.98 3.25
C LEU A 137 -26.95 -8.31 2.01
N ARG A 138 -27.58 -8.47 0.84
CA ARG A 138 -26.85 -8.67 -0.43
C ARG A 138 -26.13 -7.39 -0.86
N ALA A 139 -26.76 -6.24 -0.73
CA ALA A 139 -26.16 -4.94 -1.04
C ALA A 139 -24.93 -4.68 -0.15
N LEU A 140 -25.07 -4.85 1.17
CA LEU A 140 -23.97 -4.70 2.13
C LEU A 140 -22.82 -5.67 1.88
N ARG A 141 -23.12 -6.92 1.47
CA ARG A 141 -22.07 -7.88 1.09
C ARG A 141 -21.34 -7.46 -0.17
N ALA A 142 -22.06 -7.00 -1.20
CA ALA A 142 -21.46 -6.50 -2.43
C ALA A 142 -20.59 -5.25 -2.18
N GLU A 143 -21.05 -4.33 -1.33
CA GLU A 143 -20.26 -3.17 -0.89
C GLU A 143 -18.99 -3.60 -0.15
N ALA A 144 -19.10 -4.52 0.81
CA ALA A 144 -17.95 -5.04 1.55
C ALA A 144 -16.94 -5.76 0.64
N GLU A 145 -17.40 -6.50 -0.38
CA GLU A 145 -16.54 -7.12 -1.39
C GLU A 145 -15.85 -6.07 -2.27
N ALA A 146 -16.58 -5.03 -2.71
CA ALA A 146 -16.02 -3.93 -3.47
C ALA A 146 -14.97 -3.15 -2.66
N ASP A 147 -15.20 -2.94 -1.37
CA ASP A 147 -14.26 -2.25 -0.48
C ASP A 147 -13.02 -3.09 -0.19
N ARG A 148 -13.17 -4.42 -0.04
CA ARG A 148 -12.03 -5.34 0.04
C ARG A 148 -11.20 -5.32 -1.25
N ALA A 149 -11.84 -5.30 -2.41
CA ALA A 149 -11.15 -5.20 -3.69
C ALA A 149 -10.40 -3.86 -3.83
N ARG A 150 -11.02 -2.74 -3.43
CA ARG A 150 -10.38 -1.43 -3.37
C ARG A 150 -9.19 -1.40 -2.42
N ALA A 151 -9.32 -1.98 -1.23
CA ALA A 151 -8.24 -2.08 -0.26
C ALA A 151 -7.06 -2.91 -0.81
N ALA A 152 -7.34 -4.04 -1.47
CA ALA A 152 -6.31 -4.86 -2.12
C ALA A 152 -5.59 -4.11 -3.26
N ASP A 153 -6.31 -3.36 -4.10
CA ASP A 153 -5.68 -2.53 -5.16
C ASP A 153 -4.79 -1.43 -4.55
N LEU A 154 -5.26 -0.75 -3.50
CA LEU A 154 -4.47 0.27 -2.81
C LEU A 154 -3.20 -0.32 -2.16
N GLN A 155 -3.30 -1.51 -1.54
CA GLN A 155 -2.15 -2.21 -1.00
C GLN A 155 -1.15 -2.60 -2.09
N ALA A 156 -1.62 -3.08 -3.24
CA ALA A 156 -0.75 -3.40 -4.38
C ALA A 156 -0.05 -2.15 -4.94
N ARG A 157 -0.75 -1.01 -5.01
CA ARG A 157 -0.16 0.28 -5.43
C ARG A 157 0.89 0.77 -4.43
N LEU A 158 0.61 0.65 -3.13
CA LEU A 158 1.55 1.03 -2.07
C LEU A 158 2.83 0.19 -2.15
N ALA A 159 2.72 -1.14 -2.29
CA ALA A 159 3.87 -2.02 -2.44
C ALA A 159 4.72 -1.70 -3.70
N ARG A 160 4.08 -1.34 -4.82
CA ARG A 160 4.78 -0.87 -6.03
C ARG A 160 5.47 0.48 -5.82
N ALA A 161 4.84 1.40 -5.10
CA ALA A 161 5.44 2.70 -4.80
C ALA A 161 6.67 2.52 -3.88
N GLU A 162 6.57 1.68 -2.85
CA GLU A 162 7.68 1.33 -1.97
C GLU A 162 8.84 0.70 -2.74
N SER A 163 8.57 -0.24 -3.67
CA SER A 163 9.62 -0.83 -4.49
C SER A 163 10.29 0.19 -5.40
N GLN A 164 9.53 1.13 -5.99
CA GLN A 164 10.07 2.21 -6.81
C GLN A 164 10.95 3.17 -6.01
N VAL A 165 10.54 3.52 -4.78
CA VAL A 165 11.34 4.36 -3.88
C VAL A 165 12.64 3.65 -3.50
N ALA A 166 12.58 2.36 -3.15
CA ALA A 166 13.77 1.57 -2.82
C ALA A 166 14.74 1.48 -4.02
N GLU A 167 14.23 1.26 -5.24
CA GLU A 167 15.05 1.27 -6.46
C GLU A 167 15.69 2.64 -6.73
N ALA A 168 14.92 3.72 -6.55
CA ALA A 168 15.43 5.08 -6.75
C ALA A 168 16.53 5.43 -5.73
N GLN A 169 16.35 5.03 -4.46
CA GLN A 169 17.35 5.18 -3.41
C GLN A 169 18.64 4.41 -3.76
N ALA A 170 18.53 3.14 -4.15
CA ALA A 170 19.68 2.34 -4.55
C ALA A 170 20.43 2.95 -5.75
N ARG A 171 19.71 3.47 -6.76
CA ARG A 171 20.32 4.19 -7.90
C ARG A 171 21.03 5.45 -7.46
N PHE A 172 20.44 6.22 -6.54
CA PHE A 172 21.03 7.45 -6.01
C PHE A 172 22.30 7.14 -5.20
N GLU A 173 22.26 6.16 -4.31
CA GLU A 173 23.43 5.73 -3.52
C GLU A 173 24.57 5.24 -4.41
N SER A 174 24.25 4.41 -5.41
CA SER A 174 25.21 3.95 -6.43
C SER A 174 25.81 5.13 -7.20
N GLY A 175 24.97 6.07 -7.67
CA GLY A 175 25.43 7.27 -8.38
C GLY A 175 26.33 8.16 -7.51
N GLY A 176 25.97 8.33 -6.23
CA GLY A 176 26.79 9.06 -5.26
C GLY A 176 28.14 8.39 -5.00
N ALA A 177 28.18 7.05 -4.93
CA ALA A 177 29.43 6.30 -4.81
C ALA A 177 30.32 6.45 -6.05
N GLN A 178 29.75 6.37 -7.25
CA GLN A 178 30.47 6.57 -8.51
C GLN A 178 31.04 7.99 -8.62
N LEU A 179 30.27 9.02 -8.24
CA LEU A 179 30.76 10.40 -8.22
C LEU A 179 31.93 10.56 -7.24
N ARG A 180 31.82 10.05 -6.00
CA ARG A 180 32.93 10.10 -5.03
C ARG A 180 34.17 9.41 -5.57
N GLN A 181 34.04 8.25 -6.21
CA GLN A 181 35.16 7.54 -6.83
C GLN A 181 35.78 8.35 -7.98
N ALA A 182 34.96 8.94 -8.85
CA ALA A 182 35.42 9.76 -9.95
C ALA A 182 36.16 11.02 -9.46
N PHE A 183 35.66 11.66 -8.39
CA PHE A 183 36.33 12.79 -7.74
C PHE A 183 37.66 12.38 -7.11
N ALA A 184 37.71 11.26 -6.37
CA ALA A 184 38.95 10.75 -5.79
C ALA A 184 40.01 10.48 -6.86
N ALA A 185 39.64 9.75 -7.93
CA ALA A 185 40.53 9.49 -9.06
C ALA A 185 40.90 10.77 -9.85
N GLY A 186 40.05 11.80 -9.83
CA GLY A 186 40.35 13.10 -10.40
C GLY A 186 41.41 13.85 -9.59
N LEU A 187 41.27 13.86 -8.27
CA LEU A 187 42.23 14.49 -7.35
C LEU A 187 43.60 13.80 -7.39
N GLU A 188 43.64 12.48 -7.46
CA GLU A 188 44.89 11.71 -7.63
C GLU A 188 45.60 12.09 -8.94
N ARG A 189 44.88 12.14 -10.06
CA ARG A 189 45.46 12.57 -11.35
C ARG A 189 46.01 13.99 -11.32
N ILE A 190 45.34 14.91 -10.63
CA ILE A 190 45.83 16.27 -10.44
C ILE A 190 47.10 16.25 -9.59
N ALA A 191 47.11 15.50 -8.48
CA ALA A 191 48.27 15.37 -7.61
C ALA A 191 49.48 14.82 -8.37
N ASP A 192 49.30 13.74 -9.12
CA ASP A 192 50.35 13.13 -9.95
C ASP A 192 50.87 14.10 -11.02
N SER A 193 49.97 14.81 -11.71
CA SER A 193 50.35 15.83 -12.69
C SER A 193 51.14 16.97 -12.05
N THR A 194 50.74 17.45 -10.86
CA THR A 194 51.48 18.50 -10.15
C THR A 194 52.85 18.01 -9.67
N ALA A 195 52.97 16.74 -9.28
CA ALA A 195 54.24 16.13 -8.89
C ALA A 195 55.18 16.00 -10.10
N ALA A 196 54.66 15.55 -11.25
CA ALA A 196 55.41 15.44 -12.50
C ALA A 196 55.92 16.82 -12.97
N LEU A 197 55.05 17.82 -13.02
CA LEU A 197 55.43 19.20 -13.39
C LEU A 197 56.47 19.79 -12.42
N ARG A 198 56.34 19.53 -11.12
CA ARG A 198 57.33 19.97 -10.13
C ARG A 198 58.68 19.29 -10.35
N ALA A 199 58.69 17.99 -10.65
CA ALA A 199 59.92 17.24 -10.94
C ALA A 199 60.59 17.77 -12.21
N GLU A 200 59.83 17.98 -13.29
CA GLU A 200 60.32 18.57 -14.54
C GLU A 200 60.94 19.95 -14.31
N LEU A 201 60.21 20.86 -13.66
CA LEU A 201 60.70 22.22 -13.36
C LEU A 201 61.93 22.19 -12.45
N SER A 202 61.99 21.28 -11.47
CA SER A 202 63.19 21.13 -10.64
C SER A 202 64.40 20.63 -11.42
N GLY A 203 64.19 19.75 -12.41
CA GLY A 203 65.23 19.28 -13.32
C GLY A 203 65.73 20.37 -14.26
N GLU A 204 64.82 21.15 -14.84
CA GLU A 204 65.17 22.30 -15.68
C GLU A 204 65.96 23.37 -14.91
N LEU A 205 65.53 23.69 -13.69
CA LEU A 205 66.26 24.62 -12.83
C LEU A 205 67.63 24.08 -12.43
N GLY A 206 67.74 22.78 -12.13
CA GLY A 206 69.01 22.12 -11.84
C GLY A 206 70.00 22.19 -13.00
N THR A 207 69.57 21.78 -14.20
CA THR A 207 70.40 21.84 -15.41
C THR A 207 70.80 23.27 -15.78
N ARG A 208 69.90 24.25 -15.61
CA ARG A 208 70.21 25.66 -15.85
C ARG A 208 71.19 26.23 -14.81
N ALA A 209 71.07 25.82 -13.54
CA ALA A 209 72.01 26.21 -12.50
C ALA A 209 73.41 25.63 -12.77
N GLU A 210 73.51 24.36 -13.18
CA GLU A 210 74.78 23.73 -13.58
C GLU A 210 75.40 24.42 -14.80
N ALA A 211 74.60 24.73 -15.82
CA ALA A 211 75.08 25.44 -17.00
C ALA A 211 75.62 26.84 -16.66
N LEU A 212 74.90 27.62 -15.84
CA LEU A 212 75.37 28.92 -15.37
C LEU A 212 76.64 28.79 -14.51
N HIS A 213 76.73 27.75 -13.68
CA HIS A 213 77.93 27.50 -12.88
C HIS A 213 79.14 27.14 -13.76
N ALA A 214 78.95 26.31 -14.79
CA ALA A 214 79.98 25.99 -15.76
C ALA A 214 80.44 27.22 -16.57
N GLU A 215 79.50 28.05 -17.02
CA GLU A 215 79.78 29.30 -17.73
C GLU A 215 80.56 30.29 -16.86
N THR A 216 80.11 30.50 -15.62
CA THR A 216 80.80 31.39 -14.67
C THR A 216 82.21 30.90 -14.34
N ASN A 217 82.41 29.59 -14.15
CA ASN A 217 83.74 29.00 -13.92
C ASN A 217 84.64 29.13 -15.16
N ALA A 218 84.10 28.90 -16.36
CA ALA A 218 84.84 29.08 -17.61
C ALA A 218 85.29 30.54 -17.78
N ARG A 219 84.39 31.51 -17.55
CA ARG A 219 84.72 32.93 -17.63
C ARG A 219 85.73 33.36 -16.57
N ALA A 220 85.63 32.83 -15.35
CA ALA A 220 86.59 33.07 -14.29
C ALA A 220 87.99 32.53 -14.67
N ALA A 221 88.06 31.34 -15.25
CA ALA A 221 89.33 30.75 -15.72
C ALA A 221 89.96 31.56 -16.85
N GLU A 222 89.16 32.04 -17.80
CA GLU A 222 89.59 32.92 -18.89
C GLU A 222 90.18 34.23 -18.36
N LEU A 223 89.45 34.94 -17.50
CA LEU A 223 89.92 36.18 -16.85
C LEU A 223 91.20 35.92 -16.05
N HIS A 224 91.29 34.79 -15.35
CA HIS A 224 92.48 34.43 -14.59
C HIS A 224 93.70 34.16 -15.49
N ALA A 225 93.49 33.59 -16.69
CA ALA A 225 94.53 33.40 -17.68
C ALA A 225 94.98 34.73 -18.31
N GLU A 226 94.04 35.60 -18.67
CA GLU A 226 94.34 36.96 -19.16
C GLU A 226 95.14 37.78 -18.15
N LEU A 227 94.74 37.74 -16.87
CA LEU A 227 95.47 38.43 -15.80
C LEU A 227 96.89 37.89 -15.62
N ARG A 228 97.09 36.57 -15.69
CA ARG A 228 98.45 35.98 -15.66
C ARG A 228 99.29 36.45 -16.84
N ALA A 229 98.74 36.39 -18.06
CA ALA A 229 99.44 36.84 -19.25
C ALA A 229 99.86 38.31 -19.16
N ARG A 230 98.98 39.21 -18.67
CA ARG A 230 99.31 40.62 -18.43
C ARG A 230 100.38 40.81 -17.35
N VAL A 231 100.34 40.01 -16.29
CA VAL A 231 101.39 40.03 -15.25
C VAL A 231 102.73 39.61 -15.83
N ASP A 232 102.77 38.53 -16.63
CA ASP A 232 103.99 38.06 -17.28
C ASP A 232 104.55 39.09 -18.27
N GLU A 233 103.67 39.73 -19.06
CA GLU A 233 104.03 40.83 -19.96
C GLU A 233 104.64 42.02 -19.20
N LEU A 234 103.98 42.49 -18.13
CA LEU A 234 104.49 43.56 -17.27
C LEU A 234 105.84 43.21 -16.63
N LEU A 235 106.04 41.96 -16.21
CA LEU A 235 107.31 41.52 -15.63
C LEU A 235 108.43 41.51 -16.67
N GLU A 236 108.16 41.12 -17.91
CA GLU A 236 109.14 41.16 -18.99
C GLU A 236 109.44 42.60 -19.43
N GLU A 237 108.43 43.47 -19.50
CA GLU A 237 108.62 44.92 -19.69
C GLU A 237 109.52 45.52 -18.61
N GLN A 238 109.22 45.23 -17.32
CA GLN A 238 110.07 45.65 -16.20
C GLN A 238 111.50 45.15 -16.35
N ARG A 239 111.70 43.89 -16.77
CA ARG A 239 113.02 43.31 -16.99
C ARG A 239 113.79 44.00 -18.11
N VAL A 240 113.12 44.37 -19.20
CA VAL A 240 113.72 45.14 -20.30
C VAL A 240 114.11 46.54 -19.82
N CYS A 241 113.23 47.24 -19.11
CA CYS A 241 113.53 48.54 -18.52
C CYS A 241 114.73 48.46 -17.56
N PHE A 242 114.78 47.45 -16.67
CA PHE A 242 115.94 47.24 -15.79
C PHE A 242 117.23 46.99 -16.56
N LYS A 243 117.20 46.21 -17.64
CA LYS A 243 118.36 46.00 -18.51
C LYS A 243 118.81 47.29 -19.20
N GLN A 244 117.88 48.06 -19.75
CA GLN A 244 118.17 49.36 -20.36
C GLN A 244 118.79 50.31 -19.34
N LEU A 245 118.20 50.42 -18.16
CA LEU A 245 118.70 51.27 -17.08
C LEU A 245 120.09 50.81 -16.61
N SER A 246 120.34 49.51 -16.55
CA SER A 246 121.67 48.95 -16.25
C SER A 246 122.69 49.24 -17.36
N LEU A 247 122.29 49.20 -18.64
CA LEU A 247 123.14 49.54 -19.77
C LEU A 247 123.47 51.03 -19.78
N GLU A 248 122.47 51.91 -19.63
CA GLU A 248 122.66 53.36 -19.48
C GLU A 248 123.61 53.67 -18.32
N THR A 249 123.43 53.03 -17.17
CA THR A 249 124.33 53.18 -16.01
C THR A 249 125.76 52.70 -16.34
N GLY A 250 125.89 51.59 -17.07
CA GLY A 250 127.18 51.06 -17.52
C GLY A 250 127.88 51.95 -18.55
N GLU A 251 127.15 52.49 -19.53
CA GLU A 251 127.66 53.45 -20.53
C GLU A 251 128.08 54.76 -19.87
N LEU A 252 127.28 55.27 -18.93
CA LEU A 252 127.66 56.41 -18.09
C LEU A 252 128.94 56.12 -17.31
N ALA A 253 129.10 54.93 -16.74
CA ALA A 253 130.34 54.55 -16.05
C ALA A 253 131.55 54.51 -16.99
N VAL A 254 131.42 53.96 -18.21
CA VAL A 254 132.51 53.91 -19.21
C VAL A 254 132.87 55.32 -19.72
N THR A 255 131.88 56.16 -19.98
CA THR A 255 132.11 57.56 -20.38
C THR A 255 132.79 58.34 -19.26
N HIS A 256 132.37 58.14 -18.00
CA HIS A 256 133.07 58.68 -16.83
C HIS A 256 134.52 58.17 -16.72
N ASP A 257 134.77 56.87 -16.91
CA ASP A 257 136.12 56.29 -16.88
C ASP A 257 137.00 56.82 -18.03
N ARG A 258 136.43 56.98 -19.23
CA ARG A 258 137.14 57.58 -20.38
C ARG A 258 137.44 59.06 -20.16
N ALA A 259 136.49 59.83 -19.63
CA ALA A 259 136.71 61.23 -19.25
C ALA A 259 137.78 61.34 -18.15
N ARG A 260 137.76 60.44 -17.18
CA ARG A 260 138.78 60.32 -16.13
C ARG A 260 140.16 60.03 -16.73
N ARG A 261 140.30 59.01 -17.59
CA ARG A 261 141.57 58.71 -18.29
C ARG A 261 142.06 59.84 -19.18
N GLN A 262 141.15 60.59 -19.83
CA GLN A 262 141.53 61.79 -20.59
C GLN A 262 142.03 62.91 -19.68
N LEU A 263 141.42 63.09 -18.50
CA LEU A 263 141.90 64.03 -17.49
C LEU A 263 143.26 63.59 -16.92
N GLU A 264 143.43 62.30 -16.61
CA GLU A 264 144.69 61.71 -16.15
C GLU A 264 145.79 61.86 -17.22
N ALA A 265 145.51 61.55 -18.49
CA ALA A 265 146.47 61.76 -19.59
C ALA A 265 146.80 63.24 -19.83
N ARG A 266 145.85 64.17 -19.62
CA ARG A 266 146.11 65.61 -19.66
C ARG A 266 146.95 66.08 -18.47
N LEU A 267 146.77 65.49 -17.29
CA LEU A 267 147.62 65.70 -16.12
C LEU A 267 149.04 65.20 -16.37
N ASP A 268 149.20 63.98 -16.87
CA ASP A 268 150.52 63.41 -17.23
C ASP A 268 151.26 64.26 -18.29
N ALA A 269 150.53 64.89 -19.22
CA ALA A 269 151.09 65.80 -20.22
C ALA A 269 151.47 67.19 -19.67
N LEU A 270 150.95 67.58 -18.50
CA LEU A 270 151.34 68.81 -17.79
C LEU A 270 152.50 68.57 -16.82
N GLU A 271 152.79 67.31 -16.46
CA GLU A 271 153.90 66.91 -15.58
C GLU A 271 155.21 66.61 -16.34
N LYS A 272 155.24 66.76 -17.67
CA LYS A 272 156.45 66.74 -18.52
C LYS A 272 156.72 68.11 -19.14
#